data_AF-A0A9D5PUI0-F1
#
_entry.id   AF-A0A9D5PUI0-F1
#
_cell.length_a   1.000
_cell.length_b   1.000
_cell.length_c   1.000
_cell.angle_alpha   90.00
_cell.angle_beta   90.00
_cell.angle_gamma   90.00
#
_symmetry.space_group_name_H-M   'P 1'
#
loop_
_entity.id
_entity.type
_entity.pdbx_description
1 polymer ?
#
loop_
_entity_poly.entity_id
_entity_poly.type
_entity_poly.pdbx_seq_one_letter_code
_entity_poly.pdbx_strand_id
1 'polypeptide(L)'
;MEKTVSVVDEFGNRYDATYVKRAKGLVKHGRARFIDEETICLVRPPEITEDNKMADKETAVSGRYNLEYALEQIEKIAGNAQHIYESLKTLETVKPSNSPDCAGEETAKAVADVIRCRETTNQRLIEFYSKMVEDLKPRSEMDKQAQFLAWVKECTTGQKFDDPVRDLTEYGELWKQMNEK
;
A
#
# COMPACT_ATOMS: atom_id res chain seq x y z
N MET A 1 37.25 -12.90 25.99
CA MET A 1 36.99 -12.18 27.27
C MET A 1 35.72 -12.75 27.83
N GLU A 2 35.73 -13.21 29.08
CA GLU A 2 34.57 -13.83 29.72
C GLU A 2 33.71 -12.77 30.41
N LYS A 3 32.39 -12.99 30.39
CA LYS A 3 31.43 -12.13 31.09
C LYS A 3 31.35 -12.61 32.55
N THR A 4 32.10 -11.94 33.44
CA THR A 4 32.14 -12.32 34.86
C THR A 4 31.15 -11.50 35.69
N VAL A 5 30.79 -10.27 35.28
CA VAL A 5 29.98 -9.38 36.10
C VAL A 5 28.49 -9.61 35.86
N SER A 6 27.73 -9.92 36.92
CA SER A 6 26.28 -10.07 36.85
C SER A 6 25.58 -8.71 36.86
N VAL A 7 24.50 -8.58 36.08
CA VAL A 7 23.74 -7.34 35.94
C VAL A 7 22.33 -7.56 36.46
N VAL A 8 21.93 -6.74 37.44
CA VAL A 8 20.61 -6.77 38.05
C VAL A 8 19.96 -5.39 37.98
N ASP A 9 18.70 -5.31 38.39
CA ASP A 9 17.96 -4.07 38.50
C ASP A 9 17.37 -3.89 39.91
N GLU A 10 16.83 -2.72 40.22
CA GLU A 10 16.26 -2.37 41.52
C GLU A 10 15.11 -3.30 41.92
N PHE A 11 14.39 -3.85 40.95
CA PHE A 11 13.30 -4.82 41.15
C PHE A 11 13.78 -6.28 41.28
N GLY A 12 15.09 -6.53 41.23
CA GLY A 12 15.67 -7.87 41.36
C GLY A 12 15.69 -8.71 40.08
N ASN A 13 15.35 -8.13 38.93
CA ASN A 13 15.43 -8.79 37.63
C ASN A 13 16.90 -8.99 37.21
N ARG A 14 17.24 -10.21 36.75
CA ARG A 14 18.60 -10.57 36.30
C ARG A 14 18.71 -10.44 34.78
N TYR A 15 19.76 -9.76 34.32
CA TYR A 15 20.10 -9.59 32.91
C TYR A 15 21.31 -10.44 32.53
N ASP A 16 21.63 -10.43 31.24
CA ASP A 16 22.82 -11.06 30.70
C ASP A 16 24.10 -10.45 31.31
N ALA A 17 25.05 -11.32 31.67
CA ALA A 17 26.29 -10.93 32.29
C ALA A 17 27.12 -10.02 31.37
N THR A 18 27.97 -9.17 31.95
CA THR A 18 28.76 -8.19 31.23
C THR A 18 30.25 -8.25 31.57
N TYR A 19 31.05 -7.50 30.81
CA TYR A 19 32.50 -7.43 30.99
C TYR A 19 32.87 -6.39 32.06
N VAL A 20 33.88 -6.67 32.88
CA VAL A 20 34.38 -5.78 33.95
C VAL A 20 34.63 -4.34 33.47
N LYS A 21 35.24 -4.16 32.29
CA LYS A 21 35.50 -2.83 31.73
C LYS A 21 34.21 -2.06 31.44
N ARG A 22 33.17 -2.73 30.94
CA ARG A 22 31.88 -2.14 30.64
C ARG A 22 31.11 -1.82 31.92
N ALA A 23 31.16 -2.70 32.91
CA ALA A 23 30.57 -2.47 34.23
C ALA A 23 31.14 -1.20 34.89
N LYS A 24 32.47 -1.06 34.92
CA LYS A 24 33.15 0.15 35.43
C LYS A 24 32.73 1.41 34.66
N GLY A 25 32.57 1.30 33.33
CA GLY A 25 32.08 2.41 32.50
C GLY A 25 30.65 2.82 32.85
N LEU A 26 29.73 1.86 33.01
CA LEU A 26 28.35 2.13 33.39
C LEU A 26 28.24 2.82 34.74
N VAL A 27 29.05 2.39 35.71
CA VAL A 27 29.10 3.01 37.04
C VAL A 27 29.72 4.40 36.99
N LYS A 28 30.82 4.59 36.26
CA LYS A 28 31.45 5.91 36.07
C LYS A 28 30.49 6.95 35.47
N HIS A 29 29.61 6.52 34.56
CA HIS A 29 28.61 7.37 33.93
C HIS A 29 27.28 7.45 34.69
N GLY A 30 27.21 6.92 35.93
CA GLY A 30 26.02 7.00 36.78
C GLY A 30 24.81 6.19 36.28
N ARG A 31 25.02 5.26 35.34
CA ARG A 31 23.96 4.41 34.77
C ARG A 31 23.73 3.14 35.57
N ALA A 32 24.67 2.79 36.44
CA ALA A 32 24.64 1.63 37.32
C ALA A 32 25.32 1.91 38.66
N ARG A 33 25.07 1.09 39.67
CA ARG A 33 25.77 1.06 40.97
C ARG A 33 26.34 -0.33 41.24
N PHE A 34 27.53 -0.41 41.85
CA PHE A 34 28.01 -1.70 42.37
C PHE A 34 27.20 -2.07 43.61
N ILE A 35 26.59 -3.25 43.59
CA ILE A 35 26.01 -3.87 44.79
C ILE A 35 27.09 -4.73 45.47
N ASP A 36 27.88 -5.43 44.65
CA ASP A 36 28.96 -6.32 45.09
C ASP A 36 30.13 -6.23 44.10
N GLU A 37 31.28 -6.83 44.42
CA GLU A 37 32.49 -6.78 43.59
C GLU A 37 32.27 -7.37 42.18
N GLU A 38 31.34 -8.33 42.05
CA GLU A 38 30.97 -9.00 40.79
C GLU A 38 29.54 -8.67 40.32
N THR A 39 28.82 -7.76 40.99
CA THR A 39 27.40 -7.49 40.67
C THR A 39 27.10 -6.00 40.58
N ILE A 40 26.53 -5.58 39.44
CA ILE A 40 26.06 -4.21 39.22
C ILE A 40 24.54 -4.14 39.10
N CYS A 41 23.96 -3.05 39.58
CA CYS A 41 22.55 -2.73 39.48
C CYS A 41 22.31 -1.52 38.57
N LEU A 42 21.44 -1.66 37.58
CA LEU A 42 21.07 -0.57 36.67
C LEU A 42 20.17 0.44 37.42
N VAL A 43 20.48 1.74 37.30
CA VAL A 43 19.68 2.82 37.94
C VAL A 43 18.44 3.16 37.11
N ARG A 44 18.53 2.95 35.80
CA ARG A 44 17.39 2.99 34.88
C ARG A 44 17.38 1.69 34.10
N PRO A 45 16.65 0.67 34.57
CA PRO A 45 16.47 -0.53 33.78
C PRO A 45 15.92 -0.17 32.40
N PRO A 46 16.43 -0.79 31.33
CA PRO A 46 15.73 -0.73 30.05
C PRO A 46 14.34 -1.34 30.27
N GLU A 47 13.29 -0.62 29.86
CA GLU A 47 11.95 -1.20 29.76
C GLU A 47 12.07 -2.43 28.86
N ILE A 48 11.95 -3.62 29.47
CA ILE A 48 11.90 -4.87 28.73
C ILE A 48 10.49 -4.93 28.13
N THR A 49 10.26 -4.17 27.07
CA THR A 49 9.21 -4.54 26.13
C THR A 49 9.81 -5.66 25.31
N GLU A 50 9.57 -6.90 25.76
CA GLU A 50 9.95 -8.11 25.04
C GLU A 50 9.62 -7.97 23.55
N ASP A 51 10.55 -8.45 22.73
CA ASP A 51 10.51 -8.52 21.28
C ASP A 51 9.08 -8.68 20.73
N ASN A 52 8.48 -7.58 20.28
CA ASN A 52 7.44 -7.63 19.26
C ASN A 52 7.32 -6.27 18.57
N LYS A 53 7.49 -6.32 17.24
CA LYS A 53 7.27 -5.27 16.26
C LYS A 53 8.41 -4.25 16.08
N MET A 54 9.45 -4.72 15.39
CA MET A 54 9.89 -4.01 14.19
C MET A 54 8.74 -4.03 13.17
N ALA A 55 7.70 -3.23 13.41
CA ALA A 55 6.78 -2.79 12.38
C ALA A 55 7.05 -1.30 12.22
N ASP A 56 7.38 -0.92 10.99
CA ASP A 56 7.82 0.39 10.58
C ASP A 56 7.14 1.54 11.35
N LYS A 57 7.98 2.38 11.97
CA LYS A 57 7.59 3.70 12.48
C LYS A 57 7.34 4.69 11.33
N GLU A 58 6.52 4.30 10.36
CA GLU A 58 5.90 5.19 9.36
C GLU A 58 4.38 5.34 9.56
N THR A 59 3.77 4.62 10.52
CA THR A 59 2.32 4.66 10.75
C THR A 59 1.88 5.57 11.90
N ALA A 60 2.56 6.69 12.13
CA ALA A 60 2.08 7.71 13.08
C ALA A 60 1.08 8.71 12.46
N VAL A 61 0.75 8.59 11.17
CA VAL A 61 -0.24 9.47 10.50
C VAL A 61 -1.51 8.73 10.04
N SER A 62 -1.53 7.39 9.94
CA SER A 62 -2.59 6.70 9.17
C SER A 62 -3.49 5.76 10.00
N GLY A 63 -4.01 6.24 11.13
CA GLY A 63 -5.14 5.56 11.81
C GLY A 63 -6.52 5.93 11.24
N ARG A 64 -6.62 7.11 10.61
CA ARG A 64 -7.88 7.64 10.05
C ARG A 64 -8.08 7.35 8.58
N TYR A 65 -7.00 7.12 7.85
CA TYR A 65 -7.02 6.99 6.40
C TYR A 65 -6.34 5.66 6.05
N ASN A 66 -7.13 4.67 5.67
CA ASN A 66 -6.69 3.36 5.19
C ASN A 66 -7.32 3.08 3.81
N LEU A 67 -6.94 1.97 3.16
CA LEU A 67 -7.48 1.62 1.84
C LEU A 67 -9.00 1.42 1.88
N GLU A 68 -9.53 0.74 2.91
CA GLU A 68 -10.98 0.62 3.12
C GLU A 68 -11.66 2.00 3.19
N TYR A 69 -11.09 2.95 3.92
CA TYR A 69 -11.63 4.29 4.07
C TYR A 69 -11.60 5.05 2.74
N ALA A 70 -10.51 4.92 1.97
CA ALA A 70 -10.43 5.52 0.63
C ALA A 70 -11.52 4.95 -0.29
N LEU A 71 -11.72 3.63 -0.30
CA LEU A 71 -12.77 2.97 -1.07
C LEU A 71 -14.17 3.40 -0.62
N GLU A 72 -14.41 3.49 0.70
CA GLU A 72 -15.68 3.96 1.26
C GLU A 72 -15.98 5.42 0.88
N GLN A 73 -14.96 6.31 0.91
CA GLN A 73 -15.13 7.69 0.47
C GLN A 73 -15.40 7.77 -1.02
N ILE A 74 -14.76 6.91 -1.83
CA ILE A 74 -15.01 6.86 -3.26
C ILE A 74 -16.45 6.39 -3.54
N GLU A 75 -16.94 5.37 -2.84
CA GLU A 75 -18.32 4.89 -2.99
C GLU A 75 -19.34 5.97 -2.61
N LYS A 76 -19.08 6.75 -1.55
CA LYS A 76 -19.88 7.94 -1.19
C LYS A 76 -19.86 8.99 -2.30
N ILE A 77 -18.71 9.25 -2.90
CA ILE A 77 -18.59 10.18 -4.03
C ILE A 77 -19.36 9.63 -5.23
N ALA A 78 -19.27 8.34 -5.54
CA ALA A 78 -19.97 7.72 -6.67
C ALA A 78 -21.50 7.74 -6.47
N GLY A 79 -21.98 7.42 -5.27
CA GLY A 79 -23.39 7.42 -4.90
C GLY A 79 -24.02 8.81 -4.77
N ASN A 80 -23.21 9.86 -4.64
CA ASN A 80 -23.71 11.24 -4.64
C ASN A 80 -24.11 11.67 -6.06
N ALA A 81 -25.30 11.24 -6.50
CA ALA A 81 -25.98 11.72 -7.72
C ALA A 81 -27.02 12.82 -7.42
N GLN A 82 -27.20 13.17 -6.14
CA GLN A 82 -28.28 14.03 -5.69
C GLN A 82 -28.16 15.46 -6.22
N HIS A 83 -26.94 15.98 -6.30
CA HIS A 83 -26.67 17.31 -6.89
C HIS A 83 -27.02 17.38 -8.39
N ILE A 84 -27.01 16.26 -9.12
CA ILE A 84 -27.43 16.21 -10.53
C ILE A 84 -28.95 16.36 -10.62
N TYR A 85 -29.69 15.61 -9.81
CA TYR A 85 -31.15 15.73 -9.74
C TYR A 85 -31.57 17.13 -9.31
N GLU A 86 -30.89 17.73 -8.34
CA GLU A 86 -31.14 19.12 -7.92
C GLU A 86 -30.84 20.12 -9.04
N SER A 87 -29.74 19.94 -9.78
CA SER A 87 -29.38 20.78 -10.93
C SER A 87 -30.40 20.66 -12.07
N LEU A 88 -30.85 19.45 -12.39
CA LEU A 88 -31.88 19.19 -13.40
C LEU A 88 -33.26 19.73 -12.97
N LYS A 89 -33.61 19.60 -11.70
CA LYS A 89 -34.84 20.16 -11.13
C LYS A 89 -34.84 21.69 -11.18
N THR A 90 -33.68 22.32 -10.96
CA THR A 90 -33.50 23.77 -11.13
C THR A 90 -33.79 24.18 -12.58
N LEU A 91 -33.41 23.35 -13.55
CA LEU A 91 -33.68 23.56 -14.98
C LEU A 91 -35.18 23.52 -15.32
N GLU A 92 -35.95 22.64 -14.68
CA GLU A 92 -37.41 22.59 -14.80
C GLU A 92 -38.09 23.84 -14.23
N THR A 93 -37.45 24.51 -13.26
CA THR A 93 -37.99 25.72 -12.60
C THR A 93 -37.69 27.00 -13.38
N VAL A 94 -36.66 27.00 -14.24
CA VAL A 94 -36.37 28.13 -15.14
C VAL A 94 -37.38 28.07 -16.29
N LYS A 95 -38.51 28.79 -16.13
CA LYS A 95 -39.44 29.01 -17.23
C LYS A 95 -38.72 29.70 -18.40
N PRO A 96 -38.99 29.33 -19.66
CA PRO A 96 -38.56 30.14 -20.78
C PRO A 96 -39.27 31.50 -20.66
N SER A 97 -38.52 32.53 -20.26
CA SER A 97 -39.01 33.91 -20.38
C SER A 97 -39.17 34.19 -21.86
N ASN A 98 -40.33 34.74 -22.26
CA ASN A 98 -40.56 35.19 -23.63
C ASN A 98 -39.78 36.49 -23.97
N SER A 99 -38.81 36.88 -23.12
CA SER A 99 -37.88 37.98 -23.39
C SER A 99 -36.61 37.45 -24.07
N PRO A 100 -36.02 38.18 -25.02
CA PRO A 100 -34.78 37.79 -25.72
C PRO A 100 -33.54 37.97 -24.83
N ASP A 101 -33.63 37.61 -23.55
CA ASP A 101 -32.58 37.84 -22.57
C ASP A 101 -31.62 36.64 -22.45
N CYS A 102 -30.32 36.94 -22.45
CA CYS A 102 -29.18 36.01 -22.30
C CYS A 102 -29.26 35.05 -21.11
N ALA A 103 -30.16 35.27 -20.15
CA ALA A 103 -30.23 34.52 -18.89
C ALA A 103 -30.57 33.03 -19.07
N GLY A 104 -31.41 32.67 -20.07
CA GLY A 104 -31.76 31.26 -20.35
C GLY A 104 -30.61 30.46 -20.97
N GLU A 105 -29.79 31.10 -21.81
CA GLU A 105 -28.66 30.44 -22.45
C GLU A 105 -27.48 30.27 -21.48
N GLU A 106 -27.21 31.27 -20.65
CA GLU A 106 -26.17 31.20 -19.62
C GLU A 106 -26.48 30.15 -18.55
N THR A 107 -27.75 30.01 -18.15
CA THR A 107 -28.16 28.96 -17.20
C THR A 107 -28.04 27.56 -17.80
N ALA A 108 -28.44 27.36 -19.05
CA ALA A 108 -28.25 26.09 -19.75
C ALA A 108 -26.75 25.72 -19.88
N LYS A 109 -25.89 26.70 -20.19
CA LYS A 109 -24.43 26.51 -20.26
C LYS A 109 -23.83 26.15 -18.89
N ALA A 110 -24.21 26.87 -17.83
CA ALA A 110 -23.72 26.58 -16.48
C ALA A 110 -24.09 25.16 -16.04
N VAL A 111 -25.30 24.69 -16.35
CA VAL A 111 -25.72 23.32 -16.02
C VAL A 111 -24.99 22.28 -16.88
N ALA A 112 -24.80 22.54 -18.17
CA ALA A 112 -24.02 21.66 -19.03
C ALA A 112 -22.57 21.50 -18.53
N ASP A 113 -21.97 22.58 -18.01
CA ASP A 113 -20.64 22.55 -17.43
C ASP A 113 -20.60 21.76 -16.11
N VAL A 114 -21.61 21.91 -15.24
CA VAL A 114 -21.73 21.10 -14.01
C VAL A 114 -21.78 19.61 -14.34
N ILE A 115 -22.59 19.22 -15.33
CA ILE A 115 -22.68 17.82 -15.79
C ILE A 115 -21.34 17.34 -16.35
N ARG A 116 -20.67 18.16 -17.18
CA ARG A 116 -19.38 17.80 -17.78
C ARG A 116 -18.27 17.62 -16.75
N CYS A 117 -18.18 18.53 -15.77
CA CYS A 117 -17.24 18.42 -14.66
C CYS A 117 -17.50 17.16 -13.83
N ARG A 118 -18.78 16.79 -13.67
CA ARG A 118 -19.15 15.58 -12.95
C ARG A 118 -18.78 14.31 -13.71
N GLU A 119 -19.08 14.25 -15.00
CA GLU A 119 -18.70 13.13 -15.86
C GLU A 119 -17.18 12.95 -15.91
N THR A 120 -16.43 14.06 -15.94
CA THR A 120 -14.97 14.04 -15.84
C THR A 120 -14.50 13.40 -14.53
N THR A 121 -15.18 13.67 -13.41
CA THR A 121 -14.86 13.03 -12.12
C THR A 121 -15.12 11.52 -12.16
N ASN A 122 -16.23 11.10 -12.76
CA ASN A 122 -16.56 9.69 -12.93
C ASN A 122 -15.56 8.95 -13.82
N GLN A 123 -15.14 9.57 -14.93
CA GLN A 123 -14.10 8.99 -15.80
C GLN A 123 -12.78 8.79 -15.05
N ARG A 124 -12.34 9.79 -14.27
CA ARG A 124 -11.15 9.65 -13.40
C ARG A 124 -11.30 8.56 -12.36
N LEU A 125 -12.51 8.36 -11.84
CA LEU A 125 -12.82 7.29 -10.89
C LEU A 125 -12.64 5.91 -11.53
N ILE A 126 -13.20 5.74 -12.73
CA ILE A 126 -13.11 4.50 -13.50
C ILE A 126 -11.65 4.19 -13.83
N GLU A 127 -10.89 5.18 -14.32
CA GLU A 127 -9.45 5.03 -14.59
C GLU A 127 -8.67 4.57 -13.35
N PHE A 128 -8.96 5.17 -12.19
CA PHE A 128 -8.34 4.78 -10.93
C PHE A 128 -8.66 3.32 -10.56
N TYR A 129 -9.93 2.92 -10.68
CA TYR A 129 -10.35 1.54 -10.41
C TYR A 129 -9.74 0.54 -11.39
N SER A 130 -9.69 0.86 -12.68
CA SER A 130 -9.03 0.03 -13.69
C SER A 130 -7.56 -0.20 -13.36
N LYS A 131 -6.85 0.86 -12.95
CA LYS A 131 -5.44 0.77 -12.55
C LYS A 131 -5.25 -0.08 -11.29
N MET A 132 -6.12 0.08 -10.29
CA MET A 132 -6.07 -0.74 -9.08
C MET A 132 -6.28 -2.23 -9.39
N VAL A 133 -7.19 -2.54 -10.32
CA VAL A 133 -7.39 -3.92 -10.80
C VAL A 133 -6.15 -4.43 -11.55
N GLU A 134 -5.49 -3.61 -12.36
CA GLU A 134 -4.23 -3.99 -13.03
C GLU A 134 -3.10 -4.26 -12.04
N ASP A 135 -2.95 -3.43 -11.02
CA ASP A 135 -1.92 -3.58 -9.99
C ASP A 135 -2.16 -4.82 -9.10
N LEU A 136 -3.43 -5.21 -8.91
CA LEU A 136 -3.83 -6.40 -8.17
C LEU A 136 -3.77 -7.70 -9.01
N LYS A 137 -3.61 -7.63 -10.33
CA LYS A 137 -3.39 -8.83 -11.14
C LYS A 137 -2.10 -9.50 -10.67
N PRO A 138 -2.11 -10.80 -10.35
CA PRO A 138 -0.93 -11.47 -9.81
C PRO A 138 0.22 -11.38 -10.80
N ARG A 139 1.25 -10.60 -10.44
CA ARG A 139 2.50 -10.46 -11.20
C ARG A 139 3.12 -11.82 -11.56
N SER A 140 2.86 -12.82 -10.72
CA SER A 140 3.29 -14.19 -10.91
C SER A 140 2.78 -14.85 -12.19
N GLU A 141 1.59 -14.52 -12.70
CA GLU A 141 1.08 -15.16 -13.91
C GLU A 141 1.80 -14.67 -15.17
N MET A 142 2.09 -13.37 -15.24
CA MET A 142 2.93 -12.80 -16.30
C MET A 142 4.37 -13.30 -16.22
N ASP A 143 4.94 -13.36 -15.02
CA ASP A 143 6.32 -13.84 -14.83
C ASP A 143 6.46 -15.34 -15.14
N LYS A 144 5.48 -16.17 -14.77
CA LYS A 144 5.45 -17.61 -15.11
C LYS A 144 5.31 -17.83 -16.61
N GLN A 145 4.42 -17.08 -17.28
CA GLN A 145 4.24 -17.18 -18.73
C GLN A 145 5.50 -16.70 -19.48
N ALA A 146 6.11 -15.59 -19.05
CA ALA A 146 7.36 -15.10 -19.62
C ALA A 146 8.52 -16.07 -19.40
N GLN A 147 8.63 -16.67 -18.22
CA GLN A 147 9.62 -17.71 -17.92
C GLN A 147 9.40 -18.98 -18.75
N PHE A 148 8.15 -19.41 -18.93
CA PHE A 148 7.81 -20.54 -19.80
C PHE A 148 8.18 -20.27 -21.25
N LEU A 149 7.84 -19.10 -21.79
CA LEU A 149 8.19 -18.72 -23.16
C LEU A 149 9.70 -18.59 -23.35
N ALA A 150 10.44 -18.10 -22.34
CA ALA A 150 11.90 -18.06 -22.37
C ALA A 150 12.51 -19.46 -22.38
N TRP A 151 12.01 -20.37 -21.55
CA TRP A 151 12.44 -21.78 -21.52
C TRP A 151 12.14 -22.52 -22.84
N VAL A 152 10.94 -22.34 -23.40
CA VAL A 152 10.57 -22.92 -24.71
C VAL A 152 11.49 -22.40 -25.82
N LYS A 153 11.82 -21.10 -25.80
CA LYS A 153 12.78 -20.53 -26.75
C LYS A 153 14.17 -21.15 -26.59
N GLU A 154 14.64 -21.28 -25.36
CA GLU A 154 15.94 -21.91 -25.06
C GLU A 154 16.00 -23.36 -25.60
N CYS A 155 14.95 -24.13 -25.38
CA CYS A 155 14.82 -25.50 -25.91
C CYS A 155 14.77 -25.55 -27.45
N THR A 156 14.23 -24.53 -28.13
CA THR A 156 14.14 -24.49 -29.59
C THR A 156 15.38 -23.91 -30.26
N THR A 157 16.18 -23.06 -29.59
CA THR A 157 17.43 -22.50 -30.14
C THR A 157 18.56 -23.53 -30.37
N GLY A 158 18.46 -24.73 -29.79
CA GLY A 158 19.47 -25.79 -29.92
C GLY A 158 19.18 -26.86 -30.97
N GLN A 159 17.97 -26.90 -31.55
CA GLN A 159 17.61 -27.87 -32.59
C GLN A 159 17.47 -27.15 -33.93
N LYS A 160 18.37 -27.45 -34.87
CA LYS A 160 18.08 -27.20 -36.29
C LYS A 160 16.91 -28.09 -36.67
N PHE A 161 15.71 -27.52 -36.62
CA PHE A 161 14.51 -28.15 -37.14
C PHE A 161 14.33 -27.62 -38.57
N ASP A 162 14.44 -28.51 -39.56
CA ASP A 162 14.35 -28.18 -41.00
C ASP A 162 12.91 -27.89 -41.46
N ASP A 163 11.99 -27.51 -40.56
CA ASP A 163 10.63 -27.10 -40.92
C ASP A 163 10.39 -25.61 -40.65
N PRO A 164 9.80 -24.88 -41.61
CA PRO A 164 9.57 -23.46 -41.48
C PRO A 164 8.34 -23.21 -40.59
N VAL A 165 8.58 -22.47 -39.50
CA VAL A 165 7.57 -21.69 -38.77
C VAL A 165 6.58 -22.51 -37.95
N ARG A 166 7.00 -22.88 -36.72
CA ARG A 166 6.06 -22.86 -35.59
C ARG A 166 6.05 -21.46 -35.01
N ASP A 167 5.02 -20.71 -35.38
CA ASP A 167 4.81 -19.34 -34.95
C ASP A 167 4.68 -19.27 -33.42
N LEU A 168 5.29 -18.27 -32.78
CA LEU A 168 5.31 -18.12 -31.31
C LEU A 168 3.90 -18.02 -30.72
N THR A 169 2.92 -17.72 -31.57
CA THR A 169 1.48 -17.67 -31.32
C THR A 169 0.90 -19.00 -30.83
N GLU A 170 1.37 -20.16 -31.34
CA GLU A 170 0.88 -21.49 -30.92
C GLU A 170 1.23 -21.82 -29.46
N TYR A 171 2.36 -21.32 -28.96
CA TYR A 171 2.78 -21.57 -27.57
C TYR A 171 1.94 -20.80 -26.55
N GLY A 172 1.38 -19.65 -26.94
CA GLY A 172 0.43 -18.90 -26.11
C GLY A 172 -0.90 -19.65 -25.92
N GLU A 173 -1.33 -20.42 -26.93
CA GLU A 173 -2.54 -21.25 -26.86
C GLU A 173 -2.34 -22.50 -26.00
N LEU A 174 -1.17 -23.14 -26.09
CA LEU A 174 -0.80 -24.28 -25.23
C LEU A 174 -0.75 -23.92 -23.73
N TRP A 175 -0.25 -22.73 -23.39
CA TRP A 175 -0.26 -22.24 -22.00
C TRP A 175 -1.67 -22.04 -21.46
N LYS A 176 -2.59 -21.51 -22.29
CA LYS A 176 -4.01 -21.36 -21.91
C LYS A 176 -4.65 -22.73 -21.67
N GLN A 177 -4.45 -23.70 -22.57
CA GLN A 177 -4.99 -25.05 -22.41
C GLN A 177 -4.47 -25.79 -21.17
N MET A 178 -3.22 -25.53 -20.73
CA MET A 178 -2.66 -26.16 -19.53
C MET A 178 -3.22 -25.59 -18.21
N ASN A 179 -3.64 -24.33 -18.20
CA ASN A 179 -4.07 -23.62 -16.98
C ASN A 179 -5.59 -23.42 -16.86
N GLU A 180 -6.38 -23.72 -17.90
CA GLU A 180 -7.86 -23.67 -17.89
C GLU A 180 -8.52 -24.95 -17.33
N LYS A 181 -8.00 -25.53 -16.24
CA LYS A 181 -8.67 -26.62 -15.51
C LYS A 181 -9.48 -26.14 -14.30
#